data_AF-A0A1J7HGU4-F1
#
_entry.id   AF-A0A1J7HGU4-F1
#
_cell.length_a   1.000
_cell.length_b   1.000
_cell.length_c   1.000
_cell.angle_alpha   90.00
_cell.angle_beta   90.00
_cell.angle_gamma   90.00
#
_symmetry.space_group_name_H-M   'P 1'
#
loop_
_entity.id
_entity.type
_entity.pdbx_description
1 polymer ?
#
loop_
_entity_poly.entity_id
_entity_poly.type
_entity_poly.pdbx_seq_one_letter_code
_entity_poly.pdbx_strand_id
1 'polypeptide(L)'
;MVLFRLLITILIVPFLFSSIVSSYLLNDIKKWCSQTPNPKPCEYYLTNNAFNQTIKNKSDFLKVSIQLALDQAQKGQENIHSLDPKFRNSQEKAAWANCLQLYENTIQTLNKTIDPNTKFTQVDVQTWLSTALTNLLISNTLSLNKVPDQQQSYKDGFPTWVKPRDGKLLRSYAIAQANVVVAKDGSGKYKTVKEAIDGAPQSSNDRYVIYVKKGTYNEQIVIKAKNIMLVGDGIGKTIITGSKSVAGGSTTLDSATVGVDEYGFMAQYITFRNAAGAARNQAVALRSNSDHSVFYKCGFEGYQDTLFAQSGRQFYRECDIYGTVDFIFGAAASVFQNCNIYARNGPQNTVTITAQGRMEGKFRIGYFMLR
;
A
#
# COMPACT_ATOMS: atom_id res chain seq x y z
N MET A 1 55.62 -66.14 -10.27
CA MET A 1 54.47 -66.68 -9.52
C MET A 1 53.34 -65.66 -9.55
N VAL A 2 52.65 -65.52 -10.68
CA VAL A 2 51.39 -64.76 -10.79
C VAL A 2 50.52 -65.54 -11.76
N LEU A 3 49.43 -66.11 -11.25
CA LEU A 3 48.58 -67.05 -11.96
C LEU A 3 47.13 -66.56 -11.87
N PHE A 4 46.50 -66.48 -13.03
CA PHE A 4 45.05 -66.50 -13.31
C PHE A 4 44.17 -65.33 -12.84
N ARG A 5 43.05 -65.00 -13.50
CA ARG A 5 42.52 -65.02 -14.89
C ARG A 5 41.04 -64.61 -14.70
N LEU A 6 40.55 -63.75 -15.60
CA LEU A 6 39.16 -63.63 -16.09
C LEU A 6 37.97 -63.75 -15.12
N LEU A 7 37.08 -62.75 -15.16
CA LEU A 7 35.80 -62.92 -15.84
C LEU A 7 35.09 -61.57 -16.09
N ILE A 8 34.72 -61.37 -17.34
CA ILE A 8 33.82 -60.33 -17.85
C ILE A 8 32.39 -60.84 -17.68
N THR A 9 31.48 -60.02 -17.14
CA THR A 9 30.07 -60.06 -17.52
C THR A 9 29.43 -58.68 -17.45
N ILE A 10 28.97 -58.27 -18.62
CA ILE A 10 28.08 -57.14 -18.91
C ILE A 10 26.76 -57.29 -18.15
N LEU A 11 26.29 -56.21 -17.51
CA LEU A 11 24.86 -55.96 -17.31
C LEU A 11 24.60 -54.46 -17.50
N ILE A 12 24.23 -54.12 -18.73
CA ILE A 12 23.52 -52.89 -19.09
C ILE A 12 22.08 -53.04 -18.58
N VAL A 13 21.66 -52.29 -17.56
CA VAL A 13 20.28 -51.76 -17.39
C VAL A 13 20.33 -50.62 -16.35
N PRO A 14 19.41 -49.64 -16.37
CA PRO A 14 19.51 -48.39 -17.08
C PRO A 14 19.73 -47.20 -16.14
N PHE A 15 20.22 -46.12 -16.72
CA PHE A 15 19.96 -44.75 -16.28
C PHE A 15 18.44 -44.55 -16.13
N LEU A 16 17.87 -44.74 -14.94
CA LEU A 16 16.51 -44.29 -14.62
C LEU A 16 16.44 -43.76 -13.18
N PHE A 17 16.46 -42.43 -13.11
CA PHE A 17 15.84 -41.56 -12.12
C PHE A 17 16.15 -41.80 -10.63
N SER A 18 17.13 -41.06 -10.10
CA SER A 18 17.03 -40.50 -8.73
C SER A 18 16.49 -39.06 -8.75
N SER A 19 15.45 -38.78 -9.53
CA SER A 19 14.67 -37.53 -9.41
C SER A 19 13.68 -37.55 -8.24
N ILE A 20 13.69 -38.59 -7.41
CA ILE A 20 12.73 -38.77 -6.32
C ILE A 20 13.03 -37.83 -5.14
N VAL A 21 14.29 -37.50 -4.86
CA VAL A 21 14.65 -36.67 -3.67
C VAL A 21 14.31 -35.18 -3.85
N SER A 22 14.22 -34.68 -5.09
CA SER A 22 13.89 -33.26 -5.35
C SER A 22 12.40 -32.95 -5.34
N SER A 23 11.53 -33.94 -5.61
CA SER A 23 10.08 -33.68 -5.71
C SER A 23 9.39 -33.63 -4.34
N TYR A 24 9.88 -34.39 -3.35
CA TYR A 24 9.36 -34.38 -1.98
C TYR A 24 9.60 -33.03 -1.29
N LEU A 25 10.81 -32.48 -1.37
CA LEU A 25 11.15 -31.18 -0.77
C LEU A 25 10.34 -30.03 -1.40
N LEU A 26 10.15 -30.05 -2.72
CA LEU A 26 9.39 -29.03 -3.43
C LEU A 26 7.89 -29.07 -3.09
N ASN A 27 7.33 -30.28 -2.93
CA ASN A 27 5.94 -30.46 -2.51
C ASN A 27 5.70 -30.01 -1.06
N ASP A 28 6.67 -30.26 -0.17
CA ASP A 28 6.60 -29.79 1.22
C ASP A 28 6.70 -28.26 1.32
N ILE A 29 7.61 -27.63 0.57
CA ILE A 29 7.71 -26.16 0.49
C ILE A 29 6.39 -25.55 0.01
N LYS A 30 5.81 -26.06 -1.09
CA LYS A 30 4.52 -25.60 -1.61
C LYS A 30 3.39 -25.72 -0.58
N LYS A 31 3.35 -26.83 0.16
CA LYS A 31 2.35 -27.08 1.20
C LYS A 31 2.46 -26.11 2.38
N TRP A 32 3.68 -25.72 2.75
CA TRP A 32 3.89 -24.74 3.82
C TRP A 32 3.66 -23.31 3.32
N CYS A 33 4.13 -22.97 2.13
CA CYS A 33 3.95 -21.65 1.54
C CYS A 33 2.50 -21.33 1.19
N SER A 34 1.68 -22.32 0.85
CA SER A 34 0.24 -22.14 0.62
C SER A 34 -0.53 -21.68 1.86
N GLN A 35 0.03 -21.89 3.07
CA GLN A 35 -0.55 -21.41 4.32
C GLN A 35 -0.16 -19.96 4.63
N THR A 36 0.68 -19.34 3.80
CA THR A 36 1.07 -17.93 3.95
C THR A 36 0.19 -17.03 3.10
N PRO A 37 0.02 -15.75 3.48
CA PRO A 37 -0.67 -14.76 2.63
C PRO A 37 0.00 -14.58 1.24
N ASN A 38 1.27 -14.97 1.09
CA ASN A 38 2.07 -14.80 -0.13
C ASN A 38 2.80 -16.10 -0.54
N PRO A 39 2.10 -17.09 -1.14
CA PRO A 39 2.70 -18.40 -1.44
C PRO A 39 3.84 -18.36 -2.46
N LYS A 40 3.72 -17.55 -3.52
CA LYS A 40 4.71 -17.52 -4.62
C LYS A 40 6.09 -16.98 -4.18
N PRO A 41 6.20 -15.83 -3.47
CA PRO A 41 7.49 -15.39 -2.94
C PRO A 41 8.08 -16.38 -1.94
N CYS A 42 7.24 -16.94 -1.05
CA CYS A 42 7.68 -17.97 -0.10
C CYS A 42 8.32 -19.16 -0.82
N GLU A 43 7.68 -19.69 -1.87
CA GLU A 43 8.21 -20.79 -2.67
C GLU A 43 9.52 -20.41 -3.34
N TYR A 44 9.61 -19.21 -3.94
CA TYR A 44 10.82 -18.72 -4.60
C TYR A 44 12.01 -18.67 -3.63
N TYR A 45 11.86 -18.00 -2.49
CA TYR A 45 12.96 -17.83 -1.55
C TYR A 45 13.34 -19.12 -0.83
N LEU A 46 12.38 -20.00 -0.55
CA LEU A 46 12.66 -21.31 0.07
C LEU A 46 13.26 -22.33 -0.91
N THR A 47 12.99 -22.20 -2.21
CA THR A 47 13.56 -23.09 -3.24
C THR A 47 14.95 -22.64 -3.66
N ASN A 48 15.22 -21.33 -3.66
CA ASN A 48 16.46 -20.75 -4.17
C ASN A 48 17.55 -20.55 -3.10
N ASN A 49 17.27 -20.82 -1.82
CA ASN A 49 18.25 -20.79 -0.75
C ASN A 49 18.46 -22.20 -0.18
N ALA A 50 19.72 -22.60 -0.01
CA ALA A 50 20.05 -23.94 0.47
C ALA A 50 19.76 -24.07 1.97
N PHE A 51 18.75 -24.86 2.33
CA PHE A 51 18.47 -25.21 3.74
C PHE A 51 18.95 -26.62 4.04
N ASN A 52 19.79 -26.75 5.08
CA ASN A 52 20.21 -28.05 5.60
C ASN A 52 19.17 -28.68 6.57
N GLN A 53 17.98 -28.09 6.72
CA GLN A 53 16.95 -28.52 7.68
C GLN A 53 15.61 -28.78 7.00
N THR A 54 15.00 -29.92 7.31
CA THR A 54 13.66 -30.29 6.84
C THR A 54 12.59 -29.58 7.67
N ILE A 55 11.62 -28.93 7.02
CA ILE A 55 10.50 -28.23 7.70
C ILE A 55 9.48 -29.26 8.18
N LYS A 56 9.48 -29.62 9.47
CA LYS A 56 8.58 -30.64 10.02
C LYS A 56 7.34 -30.06 10.70
N ASN A 57 7.44 -28.86 11.25
CA ASN A 57 6.36 -28.20 11.97
C ASN A 57 6.33 -26.67 11.71
N LYS A 58 5.29 -26.00 12.22
CA LYS A 58 5.11 -24.54 12.08
C LYS A 58 6.25 -23.71 12.68
N SER A 59 6.86 -24.18 13.77
CA SER A 59 8.00 -23.51 14.41
C SER A 59 9.25 -23.57 13.53
N ASP A 60 9.51 -24.72 12.91
CA ASP A 60 10.60 -24.89 11.96
C ASP A 60 10.41 -23.98 10.73
N PHE A 61 9.19 -23.94 10.18
CA PHE A 61 8.85 -23.07 9.06
C PHE A 61 9.07 -21.60 9.39
N LEU A 62 8.67 -21.20 10.60
CA LEU A 62 8.83 -19.84 11.09
C LEU A 62 10.30 -19.46 11.27
N LYS A 63 11.12 -20.34 11.88
CA LYS A 63 12.56 -20.11 12.04
C LYS A 63 13.27 -19.93 10.70
N VAL A 64 12.97 -20.82 9.75
CA VAL A 64 13.55 -20.74 8.39
C VAL A 64 13.14 -19.44 7.69
N SER A 65 11.88 -19.02 7.84
CA SER A 65 11.37 -17.77 7.25
C SER A 65 12.02 -16.52 7.85
N ILE A 66 12.25 -16.50 9.17
CA ILE A 66 12.95 -15.41 9.85
C ILE A 66 14.42 -15.36 9.42
N GLN A 67 15.10 -16.52 9.34
CA GLN A 67 16.49 -16.58 8.90
C GLN A 67 16.67 -16.10 7.46
N LEU A 68 15.73 -16.43 6.57
CA LEU A 68 15.68 -15.91 5.21
C LEU A 68 15.53 -14.39 5.18
N ALA A 69 14.59 -13.86 5.95
CA ALA A 69 14.39 -12.42 6.03
C ALA A 69 15.65 -11.71 6.56
N LEU A 70 16.35 -12.32 7.51
CA LEU A 70 17.59 -11.78 8.08
C LEU A 70 18.72 -11.77 7.05
N ASP A 71 18.92 -12.87 6.32
CA ASP A 71 19.93 -12.97 5.26
C ASP A 71 19.69 -11.94 4.15
N GLN A 72 18.44 -11.78 3.70
CA GLN A 72 18.07 -10.75 2.73
C GLN A 72 18.29 -9.34 3.28
N ALA A 73 18.07 -9.12 4.58
CA ALA A 73 18.33 -7.84 5.24
C ALA A 73 19.82 -7.50 5.25
N GLN A 74 20.66 -8.44 5.65
CA GLN A 74 22.11 -8.25 5.68
C GLN A 74 22.66 -7.99 4.29
N LYS A 75 22.25 -8.77 3.30
CA LYS A 75 22.65 -8.56 1.90
C LYS A 75 22.19 -7.20 1.37
N GLY A 76 20.99 -6.76 1.72
CA GLY A 76 20.49 -5.42 1.37
C GLY A 76 21.31 -4.30 2.01
N GLN A 77 21.68 -4.46 3.28
CA GLN A 77 22.53 -3.52 4.02
C GLN A 77 23.93 -3.41 3.41
N GLU A 78 24.58 -4.53 3.07
CA GLU A 78 25.88 -4.56 2.39
C GLU A 78 25.83 -3.82 1.05
N ASN A 79 24.78 -4.07 0.26
CA ASN A 79 24.57 -3.38 -1.01
C ASN A 79 24.48 -1.86 -0.81
N ILE A 80 23.79 -1.39 0.22
CA ILE A 80 23.63 0.04 0.51
C ILE A 80 24.90 0.67 1.05
N HIS A 81 25.64 -0.02 1.91
CA HIS A 81 26.97 0.44 2.32
C HIS A 81 27.89 0.63 1.11
N SER A 82 27.81 -0.24 0.11
CA SER A 82 28.60 -0.09 -1.14
C SER A 82 28.23 1.16 -1.97
N LEU A 83 27.08 1.80 -1.68
CA LEU A 83 26.64 3.01 -2.36
C LEU A 83 27.13 4.30 -1.70
N ASP A 84 27.63 4.27 -0.46
CA ASP A 84 28.11 5.44 0.29
C ASP A 84 29.04 6.37 -0.54
N PRO A 85 30.05 5.85 -1.28
CA PRO A 85 30.96 6.70 -2.05
C PRO A 85 30.32 7.37 -3.28
N LYS A 86 29.09 7.01 -3.65
CA LYS A 86 28.44 7.41 -4.90
C LYS A 86 27.55 8.65 -4.76
N PHE A 87 27.14 9.01 -3.54
CA PHE A 87 26.20 10.10 -3.32
C PHE A 87 26.90 11.46 -3.25
N ARG A 88 26.45 12.38 -4.10
CA ARG A 88 27.08 13.72 -4.24
C ARG A 88 26.26 14.83 -3.61
N ASN A 89 24.94 14.65 -3.47
CA ASN A 89 24.05 15.66 -2.91
C ASN A 89 23.62 15.34 -1.48
N SER A 90 23.23 16.36 -0.71
CA SER A 90 22.87 16.24 0.71
C SER A 90 21.56 15.50 0.94
N GLN A 91 20.61 15.57 -0.01
CA GLN A 91 19.33 14.87 0.07
C GLN A 91 19.47 13.36 -0.13
N GLU A 92 20.30 12.93 -1.08
CA GLU A 92 20.68 11.54 -1.32
C GLU A 92 21.39 10.96 -0.11
N LYS A 93 22.34 11.70 0.49
CA LYS A 93 23.02 11.27 1.71
C LYS A 93 22.04 11.09 2.88
N ALA A 94 21.08 11.99 3.03
CA ALA A 94 20.04 11.87 4.06
C ALA A 94 19.09 10.69 3.80
N ALA A 95 18.66 10.49 2.54
CA ALA A 95 17.83 9.36 2.15
C ALA A 95 18.57 8.02 2.33
N TRP A 96 19.86 7.98 1.98
CA TRP A 96 20.73 6.84 2.21
C TRP A 96 20.90 6.52 3.70
N ALA A 97 21.17 7.51 4.55
CA ALA A 97 21.31 7.32 5.99
C ALA A 97 20.01 6.77 6.62
N ASN A 98 18.85 7.31 6.22
CA ASN A 98 17.54 6.78 6.65
C ASN A 98 17.33 5.33 6.19
N CYS A 99 17.75 5.00 4.97
CA CYS A 99 17.67 3.65 4.41
C CYS A 99 18.57 2.67 5.19
N LEU A 100 19.80 3.09 5.52
CA LEU A 100 20.73 2.30 6.30
C LEU A 100 20.19 2.03 7.71
N GLN A 101 19.70 3.07 8.38
CA GLN A 101 19.06 2.96 9.71
C GLN A 101 17.86 2.00 9.67
N LEU A 102 17.10 1.99 8.57
CA LEU A 102 15.98 1.07 8.38
C LEU A 102 16.44 -0.40 8.32
N TYR A 103 17.56 -0.70 7.64
CA TYR A 103 18.13 -2.05 7.65
C TYR A 103 18.66 -2.45 9.02
N GLU A 104 19.37 -1.56 9.70
CA GLU A 104 19.89 -1.82 11.04
C GLU A 104 18.75 -2.17 12.00
N ASN A 105 17.68 -1.36 12.02
CA ASN A 105 16.49 -1.63 12.83
C ASN A 105 15.82 -2.95 12.46
N THR A 106 15.76 -3.28 11.16
CA THR A 106 15.17 -4.52 10.66
C THR A 106 15.98 -5.74 11.10
N ILE A 107 17.30 -5.69 10.95
CA ILE A 107 18.24 -6.75 11.36
C ILE A 107 18.18 -6.94 12.87
N GLN A 108 18.20 -5.85 13.65
CA GLN A 108 18.08 -5.92 15.11
C GLN A 108 16.76 -6.57 15.54
N THR A 109 15.65 -6.23 14.89
CA THR A 109 14.32 -6.80 15.19
C THR A 109 14.27 -8.29 14.85
N LEU A 110 14.75 -8.67 13.66
CA LEU A 110 14.81 -10.07 13.24
C LEU A 110 15.72 -10.90 14.15
N ASN A 111 16.90 -10.40 14.52
CA ASN A 111 17.82 -11.07 15.46
C ASN A 111 17.18 -11.30 16.83
N LYS A 112 16.45 -10.31 17.36
CA LYS A 112 15.69 -10.49 18.62
C LYS A 112 14.64 -11.60 18.49
N THR A 113 14.08 -11.80 17.30
CA THR A 113 13.03 -12.80 17.06
C THR A 113 13.61 -14.23 17.03
N ILE A 114 14.92 -14.39 16.83
CA ILE A 114 15.64 -15.68 16.83
C ILE A 114 16.13 -16.06 18.24
N ASP A 115 16.19 -15.11 19.18
CA ASP A 115 16.67 -15.34 20.55
C ASP A 115 15.74 -16.31 21.31
N PRO A 116 16.21 -17.50 21.71
CA PRO A 116 15.40 -18.50 22.41
C PRO A 116 14.92 -18.07 23.80
N ASN A 117 15.48 -17.00 24.39
CA ASN A 117 15.10 -16.50 25.71
C ASN A 117 13.95 -15.48 25.67
N THR A 118 13.53 -15.05 24.48
CA THR A 118 12.49 -14.03 24.35
C THR A 118 11.15 -14.67 23.98
N LYS A 119 10.13 -14.49 24.83
CA LYS A 119 8.78 -15.00 24.59
C LYS A 119 8.01 -14.02 23.70
N PHE A 120 7.59 -14.47 22.52
CA PHE A 120 6.78 -13.68 21.60
C PHE A 120 5.43 -14.34 21.34
N THR A 121 4.39 -13.54 21.09
CA THR A 121 3.13 -14.07 20.59
C THR A 121 3.22 -14.31 19.08
N GLN A 122 2.37 -15.20 18.55
CA GLN A 122 2.27 -15.44 17.10
C GLN A 122 1.94 -14.16 16.32
N VAL A 123 1.26 -13.21 16.97
CA VAL A 123 0.90 -11.90 16.40
C VAL A 123 2.14 -11.00 16.31
N ASP A 124 2.97 -10.93 17.36
CA ASP A 124 4.21 -10.12 17.36
C ASP A 124 5.14 -10.55 16.23
N VAL A 125 5.30 -11.87 16.06
CA VAL A 125 6.17 -12.43 15.03
C VAL A 125 5.65 -12.16 13.62
N GLN A 126 4.33 -12.26 13.39
CA GLN A 126 3.72 -11.90 12.11
C GLN A 126 3.91 -10.40 11.83
N THR A 127 3.64 -9.54 12.82
CA THR A 127 3.82 -8.09 12.69
C THR A 127 5.27 -7.72 12.37
N TRP A 128 6.25 -8.36 13.00
CA TRP A 128 7.67 -8.08 12.73
C TRP A 128 8.16 -8.64 11.41
N LEU A 129 7.71 -9.83 11.01
CA LEU A 129 8.01 -10.37 9.69
C LEU A 129 7.39 -9.52 8.58
N SER A 130 6.17 -9.04 8.76
CA SER A 130 5.54 -8.10 7.83
C SER A 130 6.27 -6.76 7.79
N THR A 131 6.70 -6.24 8.93
CA THR A 131 7.49 -4.99 9.01
C THR A 131 8.84 -5.15 8.32
N ALA A 132 9.55 -6.27 8.57
CA ALA A 132 10.81 -6.58 7.93
C ALA A 132 10.66 -6.71 6.41
N LEU A 133 9.65 -7.46 5.94
CA LEU A 133 9.38 -7.58 4.50
C LEU A 133 9.13 -6.21 3.86
N THR A 134 8.33 -5.35 4.47
CA THR A 134 8.07 -3.99 3.99
C THR A 134 9.35 -3.15 3.93
N ASN A 135 10.19 -3.21 4.96
CA ASN A 135 11.45 -2.48 5.02
C ASN A 135 12.45 -2.94 3.95
N LEU A 136 12.57 -4.26 3.74
CA LEU A 136 13.42 -4.83 2.69
C LEU A 136 12.97 -4.44 1.28
N LEU A 137 11.65 -4.38 1.07
CA LEU A 137 11.07 -4.00 -0.22
C LEU A 137 11.32 -2.53 -0.54
N ILE A 138 11.15 -1.62 0.43
CA ILE A 138 11.38 -0.18 0.25
C ILE A 138 12.81 0.08 -0.22
N SER A 139 13.76 -0.62 0.37
CA SER A 139 15.16 -0.32 0.12
C SER A 139 15.78 -1.05 -1.06
N ASN A 140 15.32 -2.25 -1.41
CA ASN A 140 15.71 -2.89 -2.68
C ASN A 140 15.25 -2.07 -3.90
N THR A 141 14.14 -1.32 -3.79
CA THR A 141 13.76 -0.31 -4.80
C THR A 141 14.72 0.87 -4.89
N LEU A 142 15.51 1.17 -3.85
CA LEU A 142 16.54 2.21 -3.88
C LEU A 142 17.86 1.68 -4.45
N SER A 143 18.24 0.45 -4.12
CA SER A 143 19.48 -0.21 -4.55
C SER A 143 19.51 -0.62 -6.03
N LEU A 144 18.35 -0.84 -6.66
CA LEU A 144 18.24 -1.22 -8.08
C LEU A 144 18.18 -0.03 -9.05
N ASN A 145 18.33 1.21 -8.57
CA ASN A 145 18.32 2.38 -9.43
C ASN A 145 19.65 2.57 -10.18
N LYS A 146 19.91 1.73 -11.19
CA LYS A 146 20.26 2.27 -12.52
C LYS A 146 18.98 2.74 -13.22
N VAL A 147 18.15 3.51 -12.52
CA VAL A 147 17.08 4.27 -13.15
C VAL A 147 17.76 5.54 -13.61
N PRO A 148 17.87 5.79 -14.94
CA PRO A 148 18.15 7.13 -15.41
C PRO A 148 17.18 8.05 -14.67
N ASP A 149 17.66 9.19 -14.17
CA ASP A 149 16.83 10.26 -13.63
C ASP A 149 15.77 10.67 -14.67
N GLN A 150 14.71 9.89 -14.77
CA GLN A 150 13.45 10.35 -15.26
C GLN A 150 12.85 11.04 -14.05
N GLN A 151 13.27 12.28 -13.82
CA GLN A 151 12.49 13.26 -13.07
C GLN A 151 11.03 12.95 -13.38
N GLN A 152 10.26 12.54 -12.38
CA GLN A 152 8.81 12.43 -12.54
C GLN A 152 8.37 13.75 -13.14
N SER A 153 7.94 13.73 -14.39
CA SER A 153 7.67 14.97 -15.11
C SER A 153 6.40 15.55 -14.52
N TYR A 154 6.57 16.64 -13.78
CA TYR A 154 5.50 17.49 -13.29
C TYR A 154 5.30 18.65 -14.25
N LYS A 155 4.04 18.98 -14.53
CA LYS A 155 3.67 20.20 -15.25
C LYS A 155 2.73 21.00 -14.37
N ASP A 156 3.09 22.25 -14.09
CA ASP A 156 2.35 23.15 -13.19
C ASP A 156 2.09 22.57 -11.78
N GLY A 157 3.03 21.75 -11.28
CA GLY A 157 2.92 21.08 -9.97
C GLY A 157 1.93 19.90 -9.93
N PHE A 158 1.51 19.37 -11.07
CA PHE A 158 0.73 18.13 -11.16
C PHE A 158 1.46 17.10 -12.02
N PRO A 159 1.25 15.79 -11.79
CA PRO A 159 1.81 14.76 -12.64
C PRO A 159 1.39 14.91 -14.11
N THR A 160 2.28 14.61 -15.06
CA THR A 160 2.02 14.73 -16.51
C THR A 160 0.84 13.91 -17.04
N TRP A 161 0.40 12.87 -16.31
CA TRP A 161 -0.81 12.12 -16.67
C TRP A 161 -2.10 12.90 -16.38
N VAL A 162 -2.05 13.97 -15.57
CA VAL A 162 -3.16 14.90 -15.39
C VAL A 162 -3.32 15.70 -16.69
N LYS A 163 -4.45 15.52 -17.37
CA LYS A 163 -4.75 16.20 -18.64
C LYS A 163 -4.68 17.72 -18.44
N PRO A 164 -4.21 18.52 -19.42
CA PRO A 164 -4.13 19.98 -19.28
C PRO A 164 -5.46 20.66 -18.88
N ARG A 165 -6.59 20.16 -19.40
CA ARG A 165 -7.93 20.64 -19.03
C ARG A 165 -8.26 20.38 -17.56
N ASP A 166 -7.93 19.20 -17.04
CA ASP A 166 -8.12 18.84 -15.63
C ASP A 166 -7.17 19.64 -14.72
N GLY A 167 -5.92 19.83 -15.14
CA GLY A 167 -4.96 20.70 -14.45
C GLY A 167 -5.45 22.14 -14.34
N LYS A 168 -6.12 22.67 -15.38
CA LYS A 168 -6.75 23.99 -15.34
C LYS A 168 -7.88 24.03 -14.30
N LEU A 169 -8.77 23.04 -14.28
CA LEU A 169 -9.88 22.96 -13.31
C LEU A 169 -9.37 22.93 -11.86
N LEU A 170 -8.32 22.15 -11.59
CA LEU A 170 -7.70 22.09 -10.27
C LEU A 170 -7.14 23.46 -9.85
N ARG A 171 -6.53 24.21 -10.76
CA ARG A 171 -5.94 25.52 -10.45
C ARG A 171 -6.97 26.64 -10.33
N SER A 172 -8.05 26.60 -11.12
CA SER A 172 -9.01 27.71 -11.22
C SER A 172 -10.17 27.65 -10.23
N TYR A 173 -10.17 26.69 -9.29
CA TYR A 173 -11.30 26.40 -8.41
C TYR A 173 -12.59 26.17 -9.21
N ALA A 174 -12.83 24.92 -9.61
CA ALA A 174 -13.74 24.55 -10.69
C ALA A 174 -15.26 24.76 -10.47
N ILE A 175 -15.68 25.59 -9.51
CA ILE A 175 -17.11 25.90 -9.26
C ILE A 175 -17.78 26.45 -10.51
N ALA A 176 -17.13 27.38 -11.22
CA ALA A 176 -17.69 28.01 -12.41
C ALA A 176 -17.83 27.04 -13.62
N GLN A 177 -17.31 25.81 -13.52
CA GLN A 177 -17.43 24.78 -14.55
C GLN A 177 -18.32 23.60 -14.10
N ALA A 178 -19.09 23.77 -13.01
CA ALA A 178 -19.98 22.74 -12.50
C ALA A 178 -21.08 22.38 -13.51
N ASN A 179 -21.22 21.09 -13.79
CA ASN A 179 -22.35 20.56 -14.57
C ASN A 179 -23.63 20.54 -13.72
N VAL A 180 -23.47 20.36 -12.41
CA VAL A 180 -24.59 20.34 -11.46
C VAL A 180 -24.18 20.83 -10.09
N VAL A 181 -25.15 21.38 -9.36
CA VAL A 181 -24.99 21.90 -8.00
C VAL A 181 -25.82 21.07 -7.03
N VAL A 182 -25.19 20.67 -5.92
CA VAL A 182 -25.81 20.04 -4.75
C VAL A 182 -25.89 21.06 -3.63
N ALA A 183 -27.07 21.28 -3.08
CA ALA A 183 -27.27 22.21 -1.96
C ALA A 183 -28.40 21.76 -1.05
N LYS A 184 -28.12 21.63 0.25
CA LYS A 184 -29.12 21.21 1.25
C LYS A 184 -30.27 22.21 1.40
N ASP A 185 -29.99 23.49 1.17
CA ASP A 185 -30.97 24.58 1.23
C ASP A 185 -31.94 24.60 0.03
N GLY A 186 -31.76 23.71 -0.95
CA GLY A 186 -32.59 23.63 -2.16
C GLY A 186 -32.18 24.60 -3.27
N SER A 187 -31.09 25.37 -3.11
CA SER A 187 -30.57 26.28 -4.14
C SER A 187 -29.77 25.57 -5.25
N GLY A 188 -29.68 24.24 -5.21
CA GLY A 188 -29.05 23.38 -6.21
C GLY A 188 -30.06 22.44 -6.84
N LYS A 189 -29.65 21.75 -7.91
CA LYS A 189 -30.50 20.76 -8.60
C LYS A 189 -30.80 19.55 -7.71
N TYR A 190 -29.82 19.15 -6.90
CA TYR A 190 -29.95 18.00 -5.98
C TYR A 190 -29.75 18.46 -4.54
N LYS A 191 -30.37 17.74 -3.59
CA LYS A 191 -30.19 18.00 -2.15
C LYS A 191 -29.09 17.12 -1.54
N THR A 192 -28.83 15.98 -2.17
CA THR A 192 -27.84 15.00 -1.73
C THR A 192 -26.73 14.83 -2.75
N VAL A 193 -25.55 14.40 -2.28
CA VAL A 193 -24.42 14.12 -3.17
C VAL A 193 -24.68 12.83 -3.95
N LYS A 194 -25.34 11.86 -3.33
CA LYS A 194 -25.72 10.60 -3.97
C LYS A 194 -26.62 10.80 -5.19
N GLU A 195 -27.66 11.62 -5.11
CA GLU A 195 -28.53 11.91 -6.26
C GLU A 195 -27.76 12.54 -7.44
N ALA A 196 -26.79 13.40 -7.16
CA ALA A 196 -25.97 14.02 -8.21
C ALA A 196 -25.04 13.03 -8.90
N ILE A 197 -24.50 12.06 -8.15
CA ILE A 197 -23.68 10.98 -8.69
C ILE A 197 -24.53 10.01 -9.49
N ASP A 198 -25.69 9.61 -8.98
CA ASP A 198 -26.63 8.72 -9.66
C ASP A 198 -27.17 9.35 -10.96
N GLY A 199 -27.30 10.68 -10.99
CA GLY A 199 -27.68 11.46 -12.18
C GLY A 199 -26.55 11.74 -13.18
N ALA A 200 -25.31 11.35 -12.88
CA ALA A 200 -24.17 11.58 -13.76
C ALA A 200 -24.19 10.63 -14.98
N PRO A 201 -23.71 11.07 -16.16
CA PRO A 201 -23.66 10.24 -17.36
C PRO A 201 -22.67 9.09 -17.19
N GLN A 202 -23.15 7.86 -17.31
CA GLN A 202 -22.35 6.65 -17.06
C GLN A 202 -21.25 6.40 -18.12
N SER A 203 -21.47 6.84 -19.37
CA SER A 203 -20.57 6.52 -20.50
C SER A 203 -19.75 7.70 -21.02
N SER A 204 -19.67 8.82 -20.28
CA SER A 204 -18.97 10.03 -20.76
C SER A 204 -17.46 9.99 -20.54
N ASN A 205 -16.67 10.25 -21.59
CA ASN A 205 -15.22 10.45 -21.46
C ASN A 205 -14.86 11.87 -20.98
N ASP A 206 -15.85 12.77 -20.90
CA ASP A 206 -15.67 14.11 -20.38
C ASP A 206 -15.76 14.15 -18.85
N ARG A 207 -15.04 15.12 -18.27
CA ARG A 207 -15.08 15.48 -16.86
C ARG A 207 -16.50 15.93 -16.47
N TYR A 208 -17.11 15.27 -15.49
CA TYR A 208 -18.40 15.68 -14.93
C TYR A 208 -18.19 16.28 -13.54
N VAL A 209 -18.34 17.60 -13.44
CA VAL A 209 -18.08 18.39 -12.23
C VAL A 209 -19.37 18.57 -11.43
N ILE A 210 -19.36 18.08 -10.20
CA ILE A 210 -20.44 18.22 -9.22
C ILE A 210 -19.96 19.21 -8.15
N TYR A 211 -20.59 20.38 -8.10
CA TYR A 211 -20.34 21.36 -7.05
C TYR A 211 -21.24 21.07 -5.84
N VAL A 212 -20.63 20.83 -4.69
CA VAL A 212 -21.30 20.53 -3.43
C VAL A 212 -21.12 21.73 -2.48
N LYS A 213 -22.19 22.49 -2.29
CA LYS A 213 -22.18 23.65 -1.39
C LYS A 213 -21.84 23.26 0.05
N LYS A 214 -21.47 24.24 0.86
CA LYS A 214 -21.17 24.08 2.29
C LYS A 214 -22.32 23.37 3.01
N GLY A 215 -21.94 22.50 3.93
CA GLY A 215 -22.86 21.69 4.71
C GLY A 215 -22.27 20.32 5.04
N THR A 216 -22.92 19.64 5.98
CA THR A 216 -22.60 18.27 6.36
C THR A 216 -23.60 17.32 5.73
N TYR A 217 -23.15 16.46 4.83
CA TYR A 217 -23.92 15.48 4.08
C TYR A 217 -23.70 14.10 4.69
N ASN A 218 -24.68 13.58 5.42
CA ASN A 218 -24.60 12.27 6.07
C ASN A 218 -25.10 11.19 5.11
N GLU A 219 -24.18 10.65 4.31
CA GLU A 219 -24.48 9.78 3.18
C GLU A 219 -23.34 8.76 3.00
N GLN A 220 -23.70 7.50 2.69
CA GLN A 220 -22.74 6.49 2.25
C GLN A 220 -22.79 6.39 0.73
N ILE A 221 -21.66 6.62 0.05
CA ILE A 221 -21.63 6.82 -1.40
C ILE A 221 -20.62 5.85 -2.03
N VAL A 222 -21.00 5.25 -3.16
CA VAL A 222 -20.09 4.50 -4.03
C VAL A 222 -20.15 5.10 -5.42
N ILE A 223 -19.02 5.60 -5.91
CA ILE A 223 -18.88 6.24 -7.22
C ILE A 223 -18.45 5.18 -8.23
N LYS A 224 -19.36 4.86 -9.15
CA LYS A 224 -19.17 3.87 -10.21
C LYS A 224 -19.15 4.47 -11.62
N ALA A 225 -19.12 5.80 -11.71
CA ALA A 225 -18.99 6.53 -12.96
C ALA A 225 -17.57 7.08 -13.11
N LYS A 226 -17.04 7.04 -14.32
CA LYS A 226 -15.71 7.55 -14.69
C LYS A 226 -15.68 9.08 -14.75
N ASN A 227 -14.51 9.67 -14.55
CA ASN A 227 -14.25 11.11 -14.68
C ASN A 227 -15.13 12.05 -13.83
N ILE A 228 -15.68 11.57 -12.72
CA ILE A 228 -16.39 12.42 -11.75
C ILE A 228 -15.40 13.36 -11.05
N MET A 229 -15.80 14.62 -10.86
CA MET A 229 -15.11 15.58 -10.00
C MET A 229 -16.06 16.15 -8.96
N LEU A 230 -15.73 15.99 -7.67
CA LEU A 230 -16.42 16.67 -6.58
C LEU A 230 -15.69 17.95 -6.20
N VAL A 231 -16.40 19.07 -6.09
CA VAL A 231 -15.84 20.36 -5.66
C VAL A 231 -16.66 20.89 -4.51
N GLY A 232 -16.04 21.22 -3.39
CA GLY A 232 -16.71 21.82 -2.23
C GLY A 232 -16.42 23.30 -2.03
N ASP A 233 -16.97 23.88 -0.96
CA ASP A 233 -16.75 25.27 -0.52
C ASP A 233 -15.49 25.45 0.35
N GLY A 234 -14.78 24.37 0.65
CA GLY A 234 -13.56 24.35 1.46
C GLY A 234 -13.46 23.15 2.39
N ILE A 235 -12.22 22.81 2.77
CA ILE A 235 -11.94 21.85 3.84
C ILE A 235 -12.67 22.28 5.10
N GLY A 236 -13.40 21.35 5.73
CA GLY A 236 -14.21 21.60 6.92
C GLY A 236 -15.51 22.38 6.69
N LYS A 237 -15.76 22.90 5.47
CA LYS A 237 -17.00 23.61 5.11
C LYS A 237 -17.99 22.72 4.38
N THR A 238 -17.52 21.94 3.41
CA THR A 238 -18.30 20.89 2.75
C THR A 238 -17.79 19.54 3.27
N ILE A 239 -18.64 18.80 3.96
CA ILE A 239 -18.27 17.53 4.62
C ILE A 239 -19.22 16.44 4.16
N ILE A 240 -18.70 15.34 3.61
CA ILE A 240 -19.43 14.09 3.43
C ILE A 240 -19.05 13.16 4.58
N THR A 241 -20.02 12.72 5.37
CA THR A 241 -19.80 11.97 6.61
C THR A 241 -20.60 10.67 6.66
N GLY A 242 -20.02 9.66 7.30
CA GLY A 242 -20.66 8.39 7.65
C GLY A 242 -20.12 7.86 8.98
N SER A 243 -20.56 6.67 9.41
CA SER A 243 -20.14 6.09 10.70
C SER A 243 -20.09 4.55 10.70
N LYS A 244 -20.04 3.92 9.51
CA LYS A 244 -19.87 2.47 9.42
C LYS A 244 -18.47 2.05 9.90
N SER A 245 -18.39 0.89 10.52
CA SER A 245 -17.17 0.38 11.16
C SER A 245 -17.20 -1.13 11.33
N VAL A 246 -16.03 -1.74 11.52
CA VAL A 246 -15.91 -3.18 11.78
C VAL A 246 -16.56 -3.59 13.10
N ALA A 247 -16.37 -2.80 14.17
CA ALA A 247 -17.08 -3.03 15.43
C ALA A 247 -18.62 -2.86 15.28
N GLY A 248 -19.08 -2.19 14.22
CA GLY A 248 -20.48 -2.08 13.85
C GLY A 248 -21.00 -3.17 12.90
N GLY A 249 -20.20 -4.22 12.63
CA GLY A 249 -20.58 -5.34 11.77
C GLY A 249 -20.34 -5.12 10.27
N SER A 250 -19.67 -4.03 9.87
CA SER A 250 -19.23 -3.84 8.48
C SER A 250 -17.88 -4.52 8.23
N THR A 251 -17.52 -4.76 6.96
CA THR A 251 -16.13 -5.04 6.61
C THR A 251 -15.35 -3.71 6.56
N THR A 252 -14.01 -3.75 6.59
CA THR A 252 -13.19 -2.54 6.36
C THR A 252 -13.54 -1.89 5.01
N LEU A 253 -13.72 -2.69 3.96
CA LEU A 253 -14.09 -2.22 2.62
C LEU A 253 -15.44 -1.50 2.63
N ASP A 254 -16.46 -2.11 3.22
CA ASP A 254 -17.84 -1.60 3.24
C ASP A 254 -18.04 -0.47 4.26
N SER A 255 -17.06 -0.21 5.12
CA SER A 255 -17.08 0.89 6.08
C SER A 255 -16.86 2.27 5.42
N ALA A 256 -16.32 2.31 4.20
CA ALA A 256 -15.93 3.51 3.49
C ALA A 256 -17.09 4.49 3.25
N THR A 257 -17.08 5.64 3.94
CA THR A 257 -18.10 6.69 3.77
C THR A 257 -18.26 7.08 2.31
N VAL A 258 -17.14 7.28 1.61
CA VAL A 258 -17.11 7.40 0.15
C VAL A 258 -16.17 6.34 -0.44
N GLY A 259 -16.69 5.48 -1.31
CA GLY A 259 -15.92 4.55 -2.13
C GLY A 259 -15.86 5.03 -3.58
N VAL A 260 -14.68 4.95 -4.20
CA VAL A 260 -14.46 5.28 -5.61
C VAL A 260 -13.97 4.03 -6.32
N ASP A 261 -14.75 3.54 -7.28
CA ASP A 261 -14.48 2.28 -8.00
C ASP A 261 -14.23 2.46 -9.50
N GLU A 262 -14.20 3.71 -9.98
CA GLU A 262 -13.96 4.03 -11.39
C GLU A 262 -12.85 5.05 -11.61
N TYR A 263 -12.27 5.05 -12.81
CA TYR A 263 -11.05 5.80 -13.12
C TYR A 263 -11.25 7.32 -13.23
N GLY A 264 -10.16 8.04 -12.97
CA GLY A 264 -10.03 9.46 -13.22
C GLY A 264 -10.78 10.33 -12.22
N PHE A 265 -11.11 9.83 -11.03
CA PHE A 265 -11.84 10.61 -10.03
C PHE A 265 -11.05 11.84 -9.56
N MET A 266 -11.74 12.95 -9.31
CA MET A 266 -11.12 14.15 -8.75
C MET A 266 -11.93 14.69 -7.57
N ALA A 267 -11.25 15.23 -6.57
CA ALA A 267 -11.88 15.96 -5.49
C ALA A 267 -11.12 17.24 -5.18
N GLN A 268 -11.85 18.31 -4.87
CA GLN A 268 -11.29 19.60 -4.50
C GLN A 268 -12.09 20.29 -3.39
N TYR A 269 -11.41 20.88 -2.40
CA TYR A 269 -12.04 21.72 -1.36
C TYR A 269 -13.20 21.04 -0.61
N ILE A 270 -13.04 19.76 -0.27
CA ILE A 270 -14.07 18.95 0.38
C ILE A 270 -13.46 18.03 1.44
N THR A 271 -14.21 17.75 2.50
CA THR A 271 -13.82 16.81 3.57
C THR A 271 -14.62 15.50 3.44
N PHE A 272 -13.90 14.37 3.53
CA PHE A 272 -14.47 13.04 3.71
C PHE A 272 -14.24 12.59 5.15
N ARG A 273 -15.31 12.18 5.85
CA ARG A 273 -15.26 11.86 7.29
C ARG A 273 -15.91 10.53 7.60
N ASN A 274 -15.24 9.73 8.43
CA ASN A 274 -15.90 8.66 9.18
C ASN A 274 -15.93 9.01 10.67
N ALA A 275 -17.14 9.19 11.20
CA ALA A 275 -17.40 9.63 12.58
C ALA A 275 -17.64 8.47 13.56
N ALA A 276 -17.33 7.21 13.20
CA ALA A 276 -17.52 6.05 14.07
C ALA A 276 -16.78 6.22 15.42
N GLY A 277 -15.55 6.72 15.40
CA GLY A 277 -14.76 6.98 16.60
C GLY A 277 -13.68 5.93 16.88
N ALA A 278 -12.75 6.27 17.77
CA ALA A 278 -11.55 5.48 18.03
C ALA A 278 -11.81 4.08 18.62
N ALA A 279 -12.95 3.92 19.31
CA ALA A 279 -13.35 2.65 19.94
C ALA A 279 -14.07 1.69 18.97
N ARG A 280 -14.16 2.03 17.68
CA ARG A 280 -14.96 1.28 16.70
C ARG A 280 -14.12 0.43 15.74
N ASN A 281 -12.84 0.25 16.03
CA ASN A 281 -11.87 -0.41 15.15
C ASN A 281 -11.85 0.26 13.75
N GLN A 282 -11.62 -0.51 12.68
CA GLN A 282 -11.50 -0.01 11.31
C GLN A 282 -12.76 0.73 10.85
N ALA A 283 -12.60 1.96 10.36
CA ALA A 283 -13.70 2.81 9.90
C ALA A 283 -13.23 3.81 8.83
N VAL A 284 -13.43 3.46 7.56
CA VAL A 284 -12.87 4.18 6.42
C VAL A 284 -13.66 5.46 6.09
N ALA A 285 -12.95 6.58 5.94
CA ALA A 285 -13.53 7.85 5.49
C ALA A 285 -13.60 7.91 3.96
N LEU A 286 -12.50 7.56 3.28
CA LEU A 286 -12.47 7.44 1.83
C LEU A 286 -11.70 6.20 1.37
N ARG A 287 -12.29 5.43 0.46
CA ARG A 287 -11.65 4.35 -0.26
C ARG A 287 -11.50 4.71 -1.73
N SER A 288 -10.27 4.69 -2.23
CA SER A 288 -9.95 4.93 -3.64
C SER A 288 -9.41 3.68 -4.30
N ASN A 289 -10.25 3.03 -5.10
CA ASN A 289 -9.91 1.92 -5.99
C ASN A 289 -9.98 2.42 -7.44
N SER A 290 -9.17 3.43 -7.74
CA SER A 290 -9.29 4.22 -8.96
C SER A 290 -7.92 4.64 -9.46
N ASP A 291 -7.68 4.41 -10.75
CA ASP A 291 -6.49 4.90 -11.43
C ASP A 291 -6.66 6.35 -11.86
N HIS A 292 -5.59 7.14 -11.80
CA HIS A 292 -5.58 8.58 -12.07
C HIS A 292 -6.48 9.41 -11.16
N SER A 293 -6.59 9.03 -9.88
CA SER A 293 -7.31 9.84 -8.90
C SER A 293 -6.50 11.06 -8.44
N VAL A 294 -7.14 12.22 -8.33
CA VAL A 294 -6.54 13.45 -7.79
C VAL A 294 -7.37 14.02 -6.65
N PHE A 295 -6.73 14.27 -5.51
CA PHE A 295 -7.32 14.95 -4.36
C PHE A 295 -6.50 16.21 -4.10
N TYR A 296 -7.12 17.39 -4.23
CA TYR A 296 -6.44 18.66 -4.07
C TYR A 296 -7.14 19.55 -3.06
N LYS A 297 -6.48 19.89 -1.96
CA LYS A 297 -7.10 20.61 -0.84
C LYS A 297 -8.34 19.90 -0.30
N CYS A 298 -8.16 18.61 0.02
CA CYS A 298 -9.20 17.78 0.64
C CYS A 298 -8.86 17.49 2.10
N GLY A 299 -9.89 17.28 2.91
CA GLY A 299 -9.77 16.75 4.27
C GLY A 299 -10.14 15.27 4.33
N PHE A 300 -9.39 14.48 5.08
CA PHE A 300 -9.69 13.06 5.36
C PHE A 300 -9.69 12.86 6.88
N GLU A 301 -10.86 12.61 7.45
CA GLU A 301 -11.05 12.62 8.90
C GLU A 301 -11.58 11.28 9.41
N GLY A 302 -10.79 10.63 10.26
CA GLY A 302 -11.20 9.38 10.91
C GLY A 302 -10.32 9.06 12.12
N TYR A 303 -10.24 7.77 12.44
CA TYR A 303 -9.35 7.20 13.45
C TYR A 303 -8.55 6.06 12.81
N GLN A 304 -8.93 4.81 13.05
CA GLN A 304 -8.29 3.66 12.42
C GLN A 304 -8.78 3.50 10.97
N ASP A 305 -7.85 3.23 10.04
CA ASP A 305 -8.11 2.97 8.61
C ASP A 305 -8.79 4.16 7.88
N THR A 306 -8.39 5.41 8.17
CA THR A 306 -9.07 6.61 7.63
C THR A 306 -9.09 6.68 6.10
N LEU A 307 -7.92 6.56 5.45
CA LEU A 307 -7.75 6.67 4.00
C LEU A 307 -7.28 5.35 3.41
N PHE A 308 -8.17 4.68 2.68
CA PHE A 308 -7.85 3.44 1.97
C PHE A 308 -7.45 3.76 0.52
N ALA A 309 -6.17 4.04 0.31
CA ALA A 309 -5.56 4.15 -1.01
C ALA A 309 -5.35 2.74 -1.61
N GLN A 310 -6.47 2.13 -2.02
CA GLN A 310 -6.58 0.70 -2.33
C GLN A 310 -5.75 0.29 -3.54
N SER A 311 -5.99 0.88 -4.72
CA SER A 311 -5.28 0.53 -5.95
C SER A 311 -5.26 1.67 -6.99
N GLY A 312 -4.41 1.55 -8.01
CA GLY A 312 -4.26 2.56 -9.07
C GLY A 312 -3.23 3.65 -8.74
N ARG A 313 -3.05 4.60 -9.67
CA ARG A 313 -2.19 5.78 -9.49
C ARG A 313 -2.99 6.92 -8.89
N GLN A 314 -2.50 7.49 -7.78
CA GLN A 314 -3.24 8.48 -7.01
C GLN A 314 -2.33 9.64 -6.62
N PHE A 315 -2.89 10.85 -6.61
CA PHE A 315 -2.16 12.07 -6.28
C PHE A 315 -2.96 12.89 -5.26
N TYR A 316 -2.37 13.08 -4.09
CA TYR A 316 -2.91 13.87 -2.99
C TYR A 316 -2.03 15.10 -2.83
N ARG A 317 -2.62 16.30 -2.91
CA ARG A 317 -1.87 17.54 -2.81
C ARG A 317 -2.55 18.55 -1.90
N GLU A 318 -1.79 19.13 -0.97
CA GLU A 318 -2.28 20.15 -0.04
C GLU A 318 -3.49 19.66 0.78
N CYS A 319 -3.51 18.37 1.13
CA CYS A 319 -4.59 17.74 1.87
C CYS A 319 -4.28 17.65 3.37
N ASP A 320 -5.34 17.62 4.19
CA ASP A 320 -5.24 17.34 5.63
C ASP A 320 -5.73 15.91 5.91
N ILE A 321 -4.90 15.08 6.53
CA ILE A 321 -5.22 13.68 6.82
C ILE A 321 -5.10 13.43 8.32
N TYR A 322 -6.16 12.94 8.95
CA TYR A 322 -6.25 12.73 10.40
C TYR A 322 -6.54 11.26 10.73
N GLY A 323 -5.82 10.67 11.68
CA GLY A 323 -6.15 9.33 12.16
C GLY A 323 -5.26 8.80 13.29
N THR A 324 -5.41 7.51 13.60
CA THR A 324 -4.68 6.83 14.69
C THR A 324 -3.84 5.66 14.18
N VAL A 325 -4.47 4.52 13.92
CA VAL A 325 -3.81 3.28 13.48
C VAL A 325 -4.05 3.11 11.99
N ASP A 326 -2.98 2.81 11.24
CA ASP A 326 -3.00 2.49 9.81
C ASP A 326 -3.82 3.47 8.96
N PHE A 327 -3.81 4.76 9.33
CA PHE A 327 -4.81 5.68 8.81
C PHE A 327 -4.57 6.12 7.36
N ILE A 328 -3.44 5.73 6.76
CA ILE A 328 -3.20 5.70 5.32
C ILE A 328 -2.78 4.27 4.94
N PHE A 329 -3.62 3.52 4.22
CA PHE A 329 -3.34 2.11 3.96
C PHE A 329 -3.82 1.64 2.59
N GLY A 330 -3.31 0.47 2.16
CA GLY A 330 -3.61 -0.13 0.86
C GLY A 330 -2.39 -0.30 -0.06
N ALA A 331 -2.66 -0.50 -1.35
CA ALA A 331 -1.66 -0.92 -2.34
C ALA A 331 -1.67 -0.03 -3.61
N ALA A 332 -2.15 1.21 -3.53
CA ALA A 332 -2.05 2.17 -4.62
C ALA A 332 -0.63 2.72 -4.80
N ALA A 333 -0.31 3.15 -6.03
CA ALA A 333 0.83 4.01 -6.31
C ALA A 333 0.45 5.46 -6.02
N SER A 334 0.70 5.93 -4.79
CA SER A 334 0.20 7.23 -4.32
C SER A 334 1.32 8.19 -3.99
N VAL A 335 1.15 9.45 -4.39
CA VAL A 335 2.02 10.56 -3.98
C VAL A 335 1.20 11.51 -3.12
N PHE A 336 1.73 11.84 -1.95
CA PHE A 336 1.20 12.84 -1.03
C PHE A 336 2.17 14.03 -1.02
N GLN A 337 1.77 15.15 -1.60
CA GLN A 337 2.61 16.33 -1.78
C GLN A 337 2.05 17.52 -1.00
N ASN A 338 2.87 18.16 -0.16
CA ASN A 338 2.46 19.30 0.67
C ASN A 338 1.24 18.98 1.55
N CYS A 339 1.04 17.73 1.94
CA CYS A 339 -0.07 17.32 2.79
C CYS A 339 0.30 17.48 4.26
N ASN A 340 -0.68 17.84 5.09
CA ASN A 340 -0.55 17.78 6.54
C ASN A 340 -1.07 16.44 7.04
N ILE A 341 -0.28 15.76 7.88
CA ILE A 341 -0.61 14.45 8.44
C ILE A 341 -0.68 14.58 9.96
N TYR A 342 -1.88 14.44 10.51
CA TYR A 342 -2.20 14.69 11.91
C TYR A 342 -2.53 13.38 12.63
N ALA A 343 -1.60 12.92 13.46
CA ALA A 343 -1.86 11.86 14.42
C ALA A 343 -2.88 12.33 15.48
N ARG A 344 -3.85 11.49 15.82
CA ARG A 344 -4.82 11.72 16.88
C ARG A 344 -4.54 10.82 18.07
N ASN A 345 -5.09 11.19 19.23
CA ASN A 345 -5.11 10.30 20.38
C ASN A 345 -6.12 9.17 20.14
N GLY A 346 -5.65 7.92 20.26
CA GLY A 346 -6.45 6.71 20.20
C GLY A 346 -6.36 5.90 21.50
N PRO A 347 -7.26 4.92 21.71
CA PRO A 347 -7.32 4.15 22.96
C PRO A 347 -6.10 3.23 23.19
N GLN A 348 -5.32 2.92 22.14
CA GLN A 348 -4.26 1.91 22.20
C GLN A 348 -2.83 2.47 22.36
N ASN A 349 -2.67 3.76 22.70
CA ASN A 349 -1.36 4.45 22.80
C ASN A 349 -0.41 4.26 21.59
N THR A 350 -0.94 3.75 20.49
CA THR A 350 -0.19 3.36 19.29
C THR A 350 -0.79 4.11 18.13
N VAL A 351 0.07 4.77 17.36
CA VAL A 351 -0.28 5.47 16.13
C VAL A 351 0.62 4.95 15.04
N THR A 352 0.02 4.51 13.94
CA THR A 352 0.73 4.11 12.73
C THR A 352 0.22 4.96 11.59
N ILE A 353 1.11 5.69 10.93
CA ILE A 353 0.72 6.56 9.82
C ILE A 353 0.34 5.75 8.59
N THR A 354 1.16 4.75 8.23
CA THR A 354 0.98 3.98 7.00
C THR A 354 0.99 2.47 7.22
N ALA A 355 0.08 1.75 6.55
CA ALA A 355 0.14 0.29 6.39
C ALA A 355 0.09 -0.07 4.90
N GLN A 356 1.26 -0.10 4.27
CA GLN A 356 1.41 -0.33 2.83
C GLN A 356 1.34 -1.84 2.52
N GLY A 357 0.43 -2.24 1.64
CA GLY A 357 0.11 -3.65 1.35
C GLY A 357 0.62 -4.16 -0.01
N ARG A 358 1.75 -3.65 -0.53
CA ARG A 358 2.29 -4.07 -1.84
C ARG A 358 2.67 -5.56 -1.81
N MET A 359 2.15 -6.31 -2.77
CA MET A 359 2.60 -7.65 -3.12
C MET A 359 3.63 -7.57 -4.26
N GLU A 360 4.68 -8.38 -4.20
CA GLU A 360 5.84 -8.31 -5.10
C GLU A 360 5.49 -8.67 -6.57
N GLY A 361 6.20 -8.06 -7.53
CA GLY A 361 6.18 -8.45 -8.95
C GLY A 361 5.17 -7.73 -9.86
N LYS A 362 5.66 -6.66 -10.52
CA LYS A 362 5.21 -6.06 -11.82
C LYS A 362 4.76 -4.58 -11.84
N PHE A 363 4.57 -3.90 -10.70
CA PHE A 363 4.13 -2.49 -10.72
C PHE A 363 4.88 -1.57 -9.74
N ARG A 364 5.16 -0.33 -10.17
CA ARG A 364 5.72 0.76 -9.34
C ARG A 364 4.64 1.25 -8.37
N ILE A 365 4.43 0.51 -7.28
CA ILE A 365 3.44 0.78 -6.22
C ILE A 365 4.18 1.21 -4.95
N GLY A 366 3.65 2.20 -4.23
CA GLY A 366 4.23 2.74 -3.00
C GLY A 366 3.64 4.09 -2.62
N TYR A 367 3.92 4.54 -1.40
CA TYR A 367 3.57 5.88 -0.92
C TYR A 367 4.79 6.78 -0.95
N PHE A 368 4.69 7.91 -1.65
CA PHE A 368 5.72 8.93 -1.69
C PHE A 368 5.20 10.18 -0.98
N MET A 369 5.77 10.50 0.17
CA MET A 369 5.44 11.71 0.92
C MET A 369 6.48 12.78 0.59
N LEU A 370 6.04 13.83 -0.09
CA LEU A 370 6.86 14.95 -0.57
C LEU A 370 6.44 16.23 0.14
N ARG A 371 7.43 17.09 0.43
CA ARG A 371 7.22 18.39 1.06
C ARG A 371 6.45 19.34 0.16
#